data_AF-A0A838MYZ5-F1
#
_entry.id   AF-A0A838MYZ5-F1
#
_cell.length_a   1.000
_cell.length_b   1.000
_cell.length_c   1.000
_cell.angle_alpha   90.00
_cell.angle_beta   90.00
_cell.angle_gamma   90.00
#
_symmetry.space_group_name_H-M   'P 1'
#
loop_
_entity.id
_entity.type
_entity.pdbx_description
1 polymer ?
#
loop_
_entity_poly.entity_id
_entity_poly.type
_entity_poly.pdbx_seq_one_letter_code
_entity_poly.pdbx_strand_id
1 'polypeptide(L)' 'MQLTFLGTGAGVPTRARNVSAVALRLDQRAEVWLFDCGEGTQHQF' A
#
# COMPACT_ATOMS: atom_id res chain seq x y z
N MET A 1 -11.53 -2.75 -10.87
CA MET A 1 -10.58 -3.35 -9.91
C MET A 1 -9.24 -2.67 -10.13
N GLN A 2 -8.69 -2.02 -9.11
CA GLN A 2 -7.42 -1.29 -9.20
C GLN A 2 -6.49 -1.65 -8.04
N LEU A 3 -5.21 -1.84 -8.34
CA LEU A 3 -4.14 -1.99 -7.34
C LEU A 3 -3.35 -0.69 -7.23
N THR A 4 -3.07 -0.27 -5.99
CA THR A 4 -2.15 0.82 -5.67
C THR A 4 -1.05 0.28 -4.76
N PHE A 5 0.20 0.38 -5.21
CA PHE A 5 1.36 0.04 -4.40
C PHE A 5 1.72 1.23 -3.51
N LEU A 6 1.46 1.10 -2.20
CA LEU A 6 1.83 2.10 -1.20
C LEU A 6 3.27 1.88 -0.72
N GLY A 7 3.77 0.64 -0.79
CA GLY A 7 5.19 0.35 -0.60
C GLY A 7 5.61 -0.98 -1.21
N THR A 8 6.88 -1.05 -1.59
CA THR A 8 7.47 -2.18 -2.34
C THR A 8 8.85 -2.58 -1.81
N GLY A 9 9.30 -1.98 -0.70
CA GLY A 9 10.55 -2.30 -0.03
C GLY A 9 10.40 -3.48 0.94
N ALA A 10 11.48 -4.25 1.10
CA ALA A 10 11.56 -5.36 2.04
C ALA A 10 12.34 -4.96 3.31
N GLY A 11 11.80 -5.31 4.48
CA GLY A 11 12.46 -5.12 5.78
C GLY A 11 12.43 -3.68 6.30
N VAL A 12 13.17 -2.77 5.66
CA VAL A 12 13.38 -1.38 6.14
C VAL A 12 13.07 -0.37 5.02
N PRO A 13 12.48 0.80 5.32
CA PRO A 13 12.22 1.82 4.30
C PRO A 13 13.53 2.41 3.77
N THR A 14 13.47 2.92 2.54
CA THR A 14 14.57 3.64 1.89
C THR A 14 14.07 5.00 1.40
N ARG A 15 14.99 5.86 0.95
CA ARG A 15 14.61 7.15 0.32
C ARG A 15 13.72 6.99 -0.92
N ALA A 16 13.79 5.85 -1.61
CA ALA A 16 13.07 5.62 -2.86
C ALA A 16 11.79 4.77 -2.70
N ARG A 17 11.70 3.95 -1.63
CA ARG A 17 10.62 2.97 -1.46
C ARG A 17 10.28 2.79 0.02
N ASN A 18 8.99 2.90 0.36
CA ASN A 18 8.47 2.48 1.65
C ASN A 18 8.37 0.94 1.75
N VAL A 19 8.21 0.41 2.96
CA VAL A 19 7.98 -1.02 3.27
C VAL A 19 6.61 -1.54 2.76
N SER A 20 6.43 -2.86 2.71
CA SER A 20 5.25 -3.54 2.11
C SER A 20 3.90 -2.94 2.51
N ALA A 21 3.12 -2.53 1.50
CA ALA A 21 1.69 -2.23 1.59
C ALA A 21 1.06 -2.10 0.19
N VAL A 22 -0.10 -2.73 -0.03
CA VAL A 22 -0.87 -2.67 -1.29
C VAL A 22 -2.35 -2.42 -1.00
N ALA A 23 -2.95 -1.42 -1.65
CA ALA A 23 -4.38 -1.18 -1.60
C ALA A 23 -5.07 -1.78 -2.85
N LEU A 24 -6.11 -2.57 -2.64
CA LEU A 24 -7.01 -3.08 -3.68
C LEU A 24 -8.33 -2.33 -3.61
N ARG A 25 -8.69 -1.60 -4.67
CA ARG A 25 -10.01 -0.99 -4.83
C ARG A 25 -10.91 -1.85 -5.69
N LEU A 26 -12.07 -2.21 -5.12
CA LEU A 26 -13.14 -2.94 -5.81
C LEU A 26 -14.22 -1.93 -6.24
N ASP A 27 -14.13 -1.43 -7.48
CA ASP A 27 -15.03 -0.38 -7.98
C ASP A 27 -16.52 -0.76 -7.94
N GLN A 28 -16.83 -2.06 -7.95
CA GLN A 28 -18.19 -2.59 -7.87
C GLN A 28 -18.81 -2.51 -6.47
N ARG A 29 -18.00 -2.32 -5.42
CA ARG A 29 -18.45 -2.37 -4.02
C ARG A 29 -18.10 -1.11 -3.20
N ALA A 30 -17.46 -0.11 -3.82
CA ALA A 30 -16.93 1.07 -3.12
C ALA A 30 -16.05 0.69 -1.90
N GLU A 31 -15.38 -0.46 -1.97
CA GLU A 31 -14.52 -1.00 -0.93
C GLU A 31 -13.04 -0.81 -1.29
N VAL A 32 -12.22 -0.58 -0.27
CA VAL A 32 -10.77 -0.65 -0.34
C VAL A 32 -10.28 -1.68 0.66
N TRP A 33 -9.53 -2.67 0.19
CA TRP A 33 -8.86 -3.66 1.03
C TRP A 33 -7.38 -3.33 1.08
N LEU A 34 -6.80 -3.36 2.28
CA LEU A 34 -5.38 -3.13 2.50
C LEU A 34 -4.70 -4.47 2.79
N PHE A 35 -3.67 -4.79 2.01
CA PHE A 35 -2.81 -5.96 2.20
C PHE A 35 -1.45 -5.48 2.70
N ASP A 36 -1.04 -5.96 3.87
CA ASP A 36 0.04 -5.43 4.70
C ASP A 36 -0.14 -3.96 5.14
N CYS A 37 0.59 -3.56 6.17
CA CYS A 37 0.58 -2.19 6.67
C CYS A 37 1.92 -1.87 7.34
N GLY A 38 2.99 -1.84 6.54
CA GLY A 38 4.30 -1.45 7.03
C GLY A 38 4.32 -0.02 7.58
N GLU A 39 5.36 0.31 8.36
CA GLU A 39 5.53 1.65 8.93
C GLU A 39 5.34 2.75 7.87
N GLY A 40 4.58 3.79 8.23
CA GLY A 40 4.37 4.94 7.35
C GLY A 40 3.42 4.72 6.16
N THR A 41 2.74 3.57 6.07
CA THR A 41 1.69 3.33 5.05
C THR A 41 0.65 4.46 5.01
N GLN A 42 0.22 4.97 6.17
CA GLN A 42 -0.73 6.09 6.28
C GLN A 42 -0.22 7.44 5.73
N HIS A 43 1.10 7.59 5.56
CA HIS A 43 1.70 8.80 5.00
C HIS A 43 1.90 8.69 3.48
N GLN A 44 1.69 7.50 2.91
CA GLN A 44 1.64 7.31 1.47
C GLN A 44 0.29 7.85 0.98
N PHE A 45 0.32 8.53 -0.16
CA PHE A 45 -0.76 9.28 -0.83
C PHE A 45 -2.18 8.68 -0.76
#